data_AF-A0A4R4AWB7-F1
#
_entry.id   AF-A0A4R4AWB7-F1
#
_cell.length_a   1.000
_cell.length_b   1.000
_cell.length_c   1.000
_cell.angle_alpha   90.00
_cell.angle_beta   90.00
_cell.angle_gamma   90.00
#
_symmetry.space_group_name_H-M   'P 1'
#
loop_
_entity.id
_entity.type
_entity.pdbx_description
1 polymer ?
#
loop_
_entity_poly.entity_id
_entity_poly.type
_entity_poly.pdbx_seq_one_letter_code
_entity_poly.pdbx_strand_id
1 'polypeptide(L)'
;MAKFSPEEKVKAVKKYLAGSDGVKRLARSIKVHPSVLQQWIKQYKAVGEKAFEKRYTRYSLQYKLDVFNYNDTKDQESGQIELNYDTRNNVITNNQIYASNSRIFISNNFSKNTGNKLDYNQYYGEFIQNNGLWQWKRKTYTGFSPYQVSMNQEGNEQHSVFS
;
A
#
# COMPACT_ATOMS: atom_id res chain seq x y z
N MET A 1 -11.43 -9.08 3.42
CA MET A 1 -10.88 -10.02 4.45
C MET A 1 -10.59 -11.36 3.79
N ALA A 2 -9.53 -12.07 4.18
CA ALA A 2 -9.25 -13.40 3.62
C ALA A 2 -10.28 -14.41 4.16
N LYS A 3 -10.81 -15.27 3.28
CA LYS A 3 -11.87 -16.25 3.61
C LYS A 3 -11.44 -17.34 4.60
N PHE A 4 -10.13 -17.56 4.76
CA PHE A 4 -9.56 -18.54 5.69
C PHE A 4 -8.31 -17.97 6.37
N SER A 5 -8.22 -18.13 7.68
CA SER A 5 -7.04 -17.76 8.48
C SER A 5 -5.88 -18.73 8.25
N PRO A 6 -4.63 -18.34 8.59
CA PRO A 6 -3.48 -19.27 8.56
C PRO A 6 -3.71 -20.52 9.40
N GLU A 7 -4.29 -20.38 10.59
CA GLU A 7 -4.55 -21.47 11.53
C GLU A 7 -5.56 -22.48 10.97
N GLU A 8 -6.62 -21.99 10.31
CA GLU A 8 -7.61 -22.84 9.64
C GLU A 8 -6.97 -23.66 8.50
N LYS A 9 -6.05 -23.06 7.74
CA LYS A 9 -5.31 -23.76 6.68
C LYS A 9 -4.38 -24.83 7.25
N VAL A 10 -3.65 -24.52 8.33
CA VAL A 10 -2.78 -25.50 9.02
C VAL A 10 -3.61 -26.68 9.54
N LYS A 11 -4.75 -26.41 10.18
CA LYS A 11 -5.65 -27.45 10.69
C LYS A 11 -6.15 -28.36 9.57
N ALA A 12 -6.54 -27.80 8.43
CA ALA A 12 -6.97 -28.58 7.26
C ALA A 12 -5.85 -29.48 6.73
N VAL A 13 -4.62 -28.96 6.59
CA VAL A 13 -3.49 -29.76 6.09
C VAL A 13 -3.09 -30.85 7.09
N LYS A 14 -3.03 -30.55 8.39
CA LYS A 14 -2.72 -31.57 9.42
C LYS A 14 -3.77 -32.69 9.44
N LYS A 15 -5.05 -32.36 9.30
CA LYS A 15 -6.13 -33.37 9.19
C LYS A 15 -5.96 -34.28 7.98
N TYR A 16 -5.52 -33.74 6.84
CA TYR A 16 -5.16 -34.53 5.67
C TYR A 16 -3.96 -35.46 5.93
N LEU A 17 -2.89 -34.94 6.54
CA LEU A 17 -1.66 -35.70 6.82
C LEU A 17 -1.89 -36.82 7.85
N ALA A 18 -2.86 -36.66 8.75
CA ALA A 18 -3.27 -37.68 9.72
C ALA A 18 -4.03 -38.87 9.08
N GLY A 19 -4.22 -38.90 7.76
CA GLY A 19 -4.80 -40.04 7.04
C GLY A 19 -6.32 -40.19 7.16
N SER A 20 -7.01 -39.19 7.71
CA SER A 20 -8.45 -39.31 8.04
C SER A 20 -9.40 -39.24 6.84
N ASP A 21 -9.03 -38.56 5.74
CA ASP A 21 -9.87 -38.40 4.55
C ASP A 21 -9.04 -38.07 3.29
N GLY A 22 -9.49 -38.54 2.12
CA GLY A 22 -8.95 -38.10 0.83
C GLY A 22 -9.25 -36.62 0.54
N VAL A 23 -8.36 -35.95 -0.21
CA VAL A 23 -8.42 -34.49 -0.50
C VAL A 23 -9.81 -34.01 -0.92
N LYS A 24 -10.52 -34.76 -1.79
CA LYS A 24 -11.84 -34.37 -2.29
C LYS A 24 -12.90 -34.28 -1.19
N ARG A 25 -12.88 -35.23 -0.24
CA ARG A 25 -13.86 -35.31 0.85
C ARG A 25 -13.57 -34.23 1.90
N LEU A 26 -12.30 -34.05 2.25
CA LEU A 26 -11.89 -33.00 3.16
C LEU A 26 -12.21 -31.61 2.59
N ALA A 27 -11.88 -31.34 1.33
CA ALA A 27 -12.18 -30.08 0.65
C ALA A 27 -13.68 -29.76 0.67
N ARG A 28 -14.54 -30.76 0.43
CA ARG A 28 -16.00 -30.63 0.53
C ARG A 28 -16.45 -30.26 1.95
N SER A 29 -15.87 -30.89 2.98
CA SER A 29 -16.24 -30.62 4.38
C SER A 29 -15.92 -29.18 4.82
N ILE A 30 -14.84 -28.60 4.30
CA ILE A 30 -14.44 -27.21 4.58
C ILE A 30 -14.91 -26.23 3.50
N LYS A 31 -15.77 -26.67 2.57
CA LYS A 31 -16.36 -25.87 1.48
C LYS A 31 -15.31 -25.14 0.62
N VAL A 32 -14.20 -25.81 0.30
CA VAL A 32 -13.18 -25.34 -0.66
C VAL A 32 -13.11 -26.25 -1.88
N HIS A 33 -12.64 -25.71 -3.00
CA HIS A 33 -12.37 -26.53 -4.17
C HIS A 33 -11.14 -27.43 -3.92
N PRO A 34 -11.13 -28.71 -4.36
CA PRO A 34 -10.02 -29.62 -4.10
C PRO A 34 -8.64 -29.10 -4.51
N SER A 35 -8.54 -28.33 -5.60
CA SER A 35 -7.27 -27.71 -6.05
C SER A 35 -6.68 -26.75 -5.02
N VAL A 36 -7.53 -25.99 -4.32
CA VAL A 36 -7.09 -25.06 -3.26
C VAL A 36 -6.45 -25.84 -2.11
N LEU A 37 -7.09 -26.92 -1.69
CA LEU A 37 -6.55 -27.78 -0.63
C LEU A 37 -5.25 -28.47 -1.07
N GLN A 38 -5.15 -28.92 -2.32
CA GLN A 38 -3.89 -29.46 -2.87
C GLN A 38 -2.77 -28.44 -2.83
N GLN A 39 -3.06 -27.18 -3.18
CA GLN A 39 -2.09 -26.10 -3.12
C GLN A 39 -1.62 -25.85 -1.69
N TRP A 40 -2.53 -25.83 -0.71
CA TRP A 40 -2.17 -25.71 0.71
C TRP A 40 -1.28 -26.86 1.18
N ILE A 41 -1.61 -28.10 0.81
CA ILE A 41 -0.80 -29.28 1.14
C ILE A 41 0.60 -29.15 0.50
N LYS A 42 0.69 -28.73 -0.76
CA LYS A 42 1.97 -28.55 -1.46
C LYS A 42 2.83 -27.49 -0.77
N GLN A 43 2.25 -26.34 -0.42
CA GLN A 43 2.97 -25.27 0.27
C GLN A 43 3.43 -25.71 1.66
N TYR A 44 2.57 -26.37 2.43
CA TYR A 44 2.90 -26.88 3.76
C TYR A 44 4.00 -27.95 3.72
N LYS A 45 3.99 -28.85 2.73
CA LYS A 45 5.07 -29.84 2.56
C LYS A 45 6.43 -29.21 2.25
N ALA A 46 6.45 -28.05 1.60
CA ALA A 46 7.69 -27.37 1.24
C ALA A 46 8.31 -26.61 2.43
N VAL A 47 7.50 -25.91 3.23
CA VAL A 47 8.00 -24.94 4.23
C VAL A 47 7.27 -25.00 5.59
N GLY A 48 6.42 -26.01 5.82
CA GLY A 48 5.67 -26.17 7.07
C GLY A 48 4.60 -25.09 7.27
N GLU A 49 4.34 -24.74 8.53
CA GLU A 49 3.34 -23.72 8.91
C GLU A 49 3.66 -22.34 8.34
N LYS A 50 4.95 -22.04 8.09
CA LYS A 50 5.42 -20.81 7.44
C LYS A 50 4.84 -20.60 6.03
N ALA A 51 4.26 -21.63 5.43
CA ALA A 51 3.51 -21.56 4.18
C ALA A 51 2.34 -20.57 4.23
N PHE A 52 1.76 -20.37 5.41
CA PHE A 52 0.54 -19.57 5.59
C PHE A 52 0.76 -18.28 6.38
N GLU A 53 2.00 -18.02 6.82
CA GLU A 53 2.36 -16.74 7.42
C GLU A 53 2.17 -15.60 6.41
N LYS A 54 1.57 -14.49 6.87
CA LYS A 54 1.52 -13.28 6.06
C LYS A 54 2.94 -12.73 5.93
N ARG A 55 3.51 -12.85 4.73
CA ARG A 55 4.75 -12.18 4.37
C ARG A 55 4.46 -10.72 4.10
N TYR A 56 4.49 -9.90 5.14
CA TYR A 56 4.88 -8.50 4.97
C TYR A 56 6.41 -8.50 4.99
N THR A 57 7.05 -8.04 3.92
CA THR A 57 8.48 -7.77 3.97
C THR A 57 8.72 -6.71 5.04
N ARG A 58 9.28 -7.13 6.18
CA ARG A 58 9.72 -6.21 7.24
C ARG A 58 11.07 -5.64 6.83
N TYR A 59 11.04 -4.57 6.06
CA TYR A 59 12.24 -3.77 5.82
C TYR A 59 12.62 -3.04 7.11
N SER A 60 13.92 -3.03 7.44
CA SER A 60 14.43 -2.21 8.54
C SER A 60 14.16 -0.73 8.26
N LEU A 61 14.05 0.08 9.32
CA LEU A 61 13.92 1.53 9.15
C LEU A 61 15.08 2.08 8.31
N GLN A 62 16.30 1.60 8.58
CA GLN A 62 17.49 1.96 7.81
C GLN A 62 17.33 1.64 6.32
N TYR A 63 16.91 0.43 5.96
CA TYR A 63 16.73 0.06 4.56
C TYR A 63 15.69 0.93 3.85
N LYS A 64 14.60 1.29 4.55
CA LYS A 64 13.60 2.21 4.00
C LYS A 64 14.21 3.60 3.76
N LEU A 65 14.95 4.13 4.73
CA LEU A 65 15.66 5.41 4.61
C LEU A 65 16.70 5.37 3.48
N ASP A 66 17.43 4.27 3.33
CA ASP A 66 18.43 4.11 2.26
C ASP A 66 17.77 4.10 0.88
N VAL A 67 16.61 3.45 0.72
CA VAL A 67 15.83 3.49 -0.53
C VAL A 67 15.34 4.91 -0.83
N PHE A 68 14.87 5.65 0.18
CA PHE A 68 14.47 7.06 0.01
C PHE A 68 15.65 7.93 -0.41
N ASN A 69 16.77 7.86 0.30
CA ASN A 69 17.99 8.60 -0.01
C ASN A 69 18.54 8.24 -1.40
N TYR A 70 18.52 6.96 -1.76
CA TYR A 70 18.96 6.49 -3.07
C TYR A 70 18.10 7.05 -4.21
N ASN A 71 16.77 7.07 -4.02
CA ASN A 71 15.85 7.68 -4.97
C ASN A 71 16.09 9.19 -5.11
N ASP A 72 16.47 9.85 -4.02
CA ASP A 72 16.74 11.28 -3.99
C ASP A 72 18.04 11.65 -4.74
N THR A 73 19.12 10.87 -4.57
CA THR A 73 20.41 11.15 -5.25
C THR A 73 20.35 11.12 -6.79
N LYS A 74 19.26 10.62 -7.37
CA LYS A 74 19.09 10.53 -8.81
C LYS A 74 18.15 11.58 -9.40
N ASP A 75 17.51 12.41 -8.58
CA ASP A 75 16.56 13.44 -9.03
C ASP A 75 15.48 12.90 -10.01
N GLN A 76 15.05 11.65 -9.80
CA GLN A 76 14.10 10.98 -10.70
C GLN A 76 12.63 11.27 -10.35
N GLU A 77 12.39 12.13 -9.36
CA GLU A 77 11.06 12.48 -8.85
C GLU A 77 10.22 11.27 -8.40
N SER A 78 10.85 10.12 -8.10
CA SER A 78 10.16 8.86 -7.79
C SER A 78 9.50 8.81 -6.41
N GLY A 79 9.79 9.80 -5.56
CA GLY A 79 9.16 9.97 -4.24
C GLY A 79 7.83 10.73 -4.26
N GLN A 80 7.48 11.40 -5.38
CA GLN A 80 6.24 12.14 -5.53
C GLN A 80 5.08 11.21 -5.94
N ILE A 81 3.84 11.68 -5.80
CA ILE A 81 2.68 11.00 -6.37
C ILE A 81 2.23 11.76 -7.61
N GLU A 82 2.15 11.05 -8.73
CA GLU A 82 1.54 11.56 -9.97
C GLU A 82 0.15 10.96 -10.17
N LEU A 83 -0.84 11.85 -10.37
CA LEU A 83 -2.18 11.49 -10.80
C LEU A 83 -2.34 11.84 -12.27
N ASN A 84 -2.37 10.79 -13.10
CA ASN A 84 -2.64 10.89 -14.52
C ASN A 84 -4.09 11.26 -14.85
N TYR A 85 -4.42 11.37 -16.14
CA TYR A 85 -5.74 11.79 -16.60
C TYR A 85 -6.88 10.90 -16.09
N ASP A 86 -7.93 11.53 -15.54
CA ASP A 86 -9.22 10.92 -15.17
C ASP A 86 -9.13 9.70 -14.24
N THR A 87 -8.18 9.71 -13.30
CA THR A 87 -8.17 8.73 -12.20
C THR A 87 -9.37 8.95 -11.28
N ARG A 88 -10.02 7.87 -10.86
CA ARG A 88 -11.21 7.93 -10.03
C ARG A 88 -11.19 6.95 -8.87
N ASN A 89 -11.73 7.38 -7.73
CA ASN A 89 -12.01 6.51 -6.57
C ASN A 89 -10.79 5.72 -6.05
N ASN A 90 -9.58 6.29 -6.19
CA ASN A 90 -8.38 5.72 -5.61
C ASN A 90 -8.23 6.13 -4.15
N VAL A 91 -7.62 5.26 -3.34
CA VAL A 91 -7.30 5.54 -1.94
C VAL A 91 -5.79 5.42 -1.79
N ILE A 92 -5.13 6.55 -1.54
CA ILE A 92 -3.70 6.64 -1.34
C ILE A 92 -3.48 7.11 0.10
N THR A 93 -3.19 6.16 0.98
CA THR A 93 -3.12 6.41 2.42
C THR A 93 -1.98 5.65 3.08
N ASN A 94 -1.42 6.19 4.16
CA ASN A 94 -0.31 5.60 4.93
C ASN A 94 0.99 5.47 4.12
N ASN A 95 1.27 6.44 3.24
CA ASN A 95 2.52 6.51 2.49
C ASN A 95 3.45 7.56 3.09
N GLN A 96 4.75 7.34 2.92
CA GLN A 96 5.79 8.36 3.10
C GLN A 96 6.11 8.93 1.72
N ILE A 97 5.86 10.22 1.52
CA ILE A 97 5.95 10.91 0.24
C ILE A 97 7.07 11.93 0.35
N TYR A 98 7.94 11.96 -0.64
CA TYR A 98 9.15 12.78 -0.62
C TYR A 98 9.29 13.56 -1.92
N ALA A 99 9.56 14.86 -1.82
CA ALA A 99 9.86 15.69 -2.98
C ALA A 99 11.38 15.82 -3.15
N SER A 100 11.88 15.53 -4.36
CA SER A 100 13.27 15.80 -4.73
C SER A 100 13.50 17.29 -5.00
N ASN A 101 14.55 17.67 -5.72
CA ASN A 101 14.84 19.05 -6.11
C ASN A 101 13.70 19.77 -6.87
N SER A 102 12.72 19.04 -7.43
CA SER A 102 11.51 19.64 -8.02
C SER A 102 10.63 20.36 -6.99
N ARG A 103 10.73 19.97 -5.71
CA ARG A 103 9.88 20.37 -4.59
C ARG A 103 8.42 19.92 -4.71
N ILE A 104 8.09 19.10 -5.70
CA ILE A 104 6.71 18.65 -5.96
C ILE A 104 6.43 17.36 -5.18
N PHE A 105 5.38 17.38 -4.36
CA PHE A 105 4.92 16.23 -3.58
C PHE A 105 3.80 15.46 -4.27
N ILE A 106 2.80 16.21 -4.74
CA ILE A 106 1.65 15.69 -5.48
C ILE A 106 1.60 16.44 -6.81
N SER A 107 1.62 15.68 -7.90
CA SER A 107 1.42 16.18 -9.26
C SER A 107 0.04 15.75 -9.75
N ASN A 108 -0.87 16.73 -9.88
CA ASN A 108 -2.14 16.55 -10.55
C ASN A 108 -2.47 17.78 -11.40
N ASN A 109 -2.05 17.70 -12.66
CA ASN A 109 -2.24 18.75 -13.65
C ASN A 109 -3.53 18.57 -14.48
N PHE A 110 -4.50 17.81 -13.97
CA PHE A 110 -5.79 17.55 -14.63
C PHE A 110 -6.97 17.89 -13.73
N SER A 111 -8.06 18.39 -14.32
CA SER A 111 -9.29 18.73 -13.58
C SER A 111 -10.34 17.62 -13.60
N LYS A 112 -10.10 16.51 -14.32
CA LYS A 112 -11.07 15.42 -14.51
C LYS A 112 -11.07 14.40 -13.37
N ASN A 113 -10.01 14.34 -12.57
CA ASN A 113 -9.89 13.39 -11.46
C ASN A 113 -10.98 13.63 -10.41
N THR A 114 -11.60 12.56 -9.91
CA THR A 114 -12.71 12.64 -8.96
C THR A 114 -12.69 11.50 -7.94
N GLY A 115 -13.11 11.78 -6.71
CA GLY A 115 -13.23 10.77 -5.66
C GLY A 115 -11.91 10.14 -5.19
N ASN A 116 -10.76 10.66 -5.60
CA ASN A 116 -9.47 10.18 -5.09
C ASN A 116 -9.22 10.74 -3.70
N LYS A 117 -8.93 9.86 -2.74
CA LYS A 117 -8.62 10.19 -1.36
C LYS A 117 -7.12 10.07 -1.13
N LEU A 118 -6.48 11.16 -0.73
CA LEU A 118 -5.07 11.22 -0.37
C LEU A 118 -5.02 11.64 1.10
N ASP A 119 -4.98 10.69 2.04
CA ASP A 119 -5.18 10.98 3.46
C ASP A 119 -4.25 10.10 4.32
N TYR A 120 -3.96 10.47 5.57
CA TYR A 120 -3.01 9.75 6.43
C TYR A 120 -1.62 9.51 5.78
N ASN A 121 -1.18 10.37 4.87
CA ASN A 121 0.16 10.32 4.32
C ASN A 121 1.09 11.24 5.13
N GLN A 122 2.38 10.94 5.07
CA GLN A 122 3.42 11.75 5.68
C GLN A 122 4.32 12.33 4.60
N TYR A 123 4.38 13.65 4.53
CA TYR A 123 5.17 14.39 3.55
C TYR A 123 6.51 14.80 4.19
N TYR A 124 7.61 14.58 3.47
CA TYR A 124 8.99 14.88 3.90
C TYR A 124 9.79 15.59 2.81
N GLY A 125 10.66 16.52 3.18
CA GLY A 125 11.64 17.06 2.23
C GLY A 125 12.76 17.79 2.94
N GLU A 126 13.89 17.97 2.25
CA GLU A 126 15.00 18.82 2.72
C GLU A 126 14.64 20.32 2.79
N PHE A 127 13.45 20.68 2.28
CA PHE A 127 12.93 22.03 2.29
C PHE A 127 11.97 22.24 3.47
N ILE A 128 12.01 23.43 4.05
CA ILE A 128 11.01 23.86 5.04
C ILE A 128 9.62 23.78 4.39
N GLN A 129 8.60 23.34 5.14
CA GLN A 129 7.20 23.15 4.71
C GLN A 129 6.69 24.24 3.76
N ASN A 130 7.08 25.51 3.98
CA ASN A 130 6.64 26.68 3.20
C ASN A 130 7.21 26.76 1.78
N ASN A 131 8.15 25.90 1.40
CA ASN A 131 8.77 25.89 0.07
C ASN A 131 8.38 24.67 -0.78
N GLY A 132 7.68 23.69 -0.20
CA GLY A 132 7.13 22.54 -0.93
C GLY A 132 5.98 22.94 -1.85
N LEU A 133 5.78 22.17 -2.92
CA LEU A 133 4.76 22.38 -3.94
C LEU A 133 3.79 21.20 -4.00
N TRP A 134 2.50 21.51 -3.99
CA TRP A 134 1.43 20.56 -4.27
C TRP A 134 0.63 21.08 -5.46
N GLN A 135 0.46 20.23 -6.47
CA GLN A 135 -0.35 20.53 -7.64
C GLN A 135 -1.64 19.72 -7.54
N TRP A 136 -2.77 20.41 -7.43
CA TRP A 136 -4.07 19.77 -7.40
C TRP A 136 -5.04 20.45 -8.35
N LYS A 137 -5.63 19.66 -9.25
CA LYS A 137 -6.62 20.12 -10.23
C LYS A 137 -6.20 21.40 -10.96
N ARG A 138 -4.97 21.40 -11.49
CA ARG A 138 -4.35 22.53 -12.24
C ARG A 138 -4.07 23.78 -11.40
N LYS A 139 -4.14 23.68 -10.07
CA LYS A 139 -3.74 24.74 -9.14
C LYS A 139 -2.51 24.30 -8.37
N THR A 140 -1.53 25.19 -8.27
CA THR A 140 -0.32 24.97 -7.48
C THR A 140 -0.46 25.66 -6.13
N TYR A 141 -0.10 24.95 -5.08
CA TYR A 141 -0.08 25.42 -3.70
C TYR A 141 1.36 25.38 -3.22
N THR A 142 1.83 26.53 -2.74
CA THR A 142 3.10 26.63 -2.04
C THR A 142 2.83 26.46 -0.55
N GLY A 143 3.42 25.43 0.05
CA GLY A 143 3.17 25.04 1.43
C GLY A 143 2.06 24.02 1.62
N PHE A 144 2.26 23.12 2.59
CA PHE A 144 1.31 22.02 2.85
C PHE A 144 -0.04 22.51 3.39
N SER A 145 -0.05 23.52 4.27
CA SER A 145 -1.29 24.02 4.90
C SER A 145 -2.31 24.57 3.88
N PRO A 146 -1.92 25.46 2.93
CA PRO A 146 -2.83 25.91 1.87
C PRO A 146 -3.40 24.77 1.00
N TYR A 147 -2.57 23.77 0.67
CA TYR A 147 -3.01 22.58 -0.06
C TYR A 147 -4.03 21.77 0.76
N GLN A 148 -3.70 21.46 2.01
CA GLN A 148 -4.53 20.67 2.91
C GLN A 148 -5.91 21.31 3.12
N VAL A 149 -5.97 22.63 3.33
CA VAL A 149 -7.24 23.37 3.45
C VAL A 149 -8.10 23.20 2.20
N SER A 150 -7.51 23.33 1.01
CA SER A 150 -8.25 23.16 -0.25
C SER A 150 -8.78 21.74 -0.45
N MET A 151 -7.99 20.74 -0.06
CA MET A 151 -8.35 19.33 -0.20
C MET A 151 -9.38 18.88 0.83
N ASN A 152 -9.37 19.48 2.03
CA ASN A 152 -10.34 19.22 3.07
C ASN A 152 -11.76 19.64 2.68
N GLN A 153 -11.89 20.70 1.87
CA GLN A 153 -13.18 21.07 1.28
C GLN A 153 -13.76 19.97 0.39
N GLU A 154 -12.92 19.12 -0.19
CA GLU A 154 -13.33 17.94 -0.96
C GLU A 154 -13.44 16.66 -0.10
N GLY A 155 -13.13 16.73 1.21
CA GLY A 155 -13.13 15.59 2.12
C GLY A 155 -11.95 14.63 1.96
N ASN A 156 -10.88 15.05 1.27
CA ASN A 156 -9.89 14.13 0.74
C ASN A 156 -8.54 14.09 1.48
N GLU A 157 -8.23 14.97 2.45
CA GLU A 157 -6.86 15.16 3.01
C GLU A 157 -6.83 15.69 4.47
N GLN A 158 -7.49 14.99 5.41
CA GLN A 158 -7.74 15.52 6.76
C GLN A 158 -6.66 15.21 7.79
N HIS A 159 -5.93 14.11 7.60
CA HIS A 159 -5.08 13.52 8.64
C HIS A 159 -3.61 13.46 8.26
N SER A 160 -3.26 13.80 7.02
CA SER A 160 -1.86 13.84 6.61
C SER A 160 -1.10 14.94 7.33
N VAL A 161 0.20 14.73 7.48
CA VAL A 161 1.10 15.65 8.15
C VAL A 161 2.34 15.91 7.30
N PHE A 162 2.91 17.09 7.45
CA PHE A 162 4.25 17.41 6.96
C PHE A 162 5.23 17.30 8.13
N SER A 163 6.38 16.68 7.94
CA SER A 163 7.42 16.48 8.96
C SER A 163 8.78 16.97 8.47
#